data_AF-A0A7V5Q244-F1
#
_entry.id   AF-A0A7V5Q244-F1
#
_cell.length_a   1.000
_cell.length_b   1.000
_cell.length_c   1.000
_cell.angle_alpha   90.00
_cell.angle_beta   90.00
_cell.angle_gamma   90.00
#
_symmetry.space_group_name_H-M   'P 1'
#
loop_
_entity.id
_entity.type
_entity.pdbx_description
1 polymer ?
#
loop_
_entity_poly.entity_id
_entity_poly.type
_entity_poly.pdbx_seq_one_letter_code
_entity_poly.pdbx_strand_id
1 'polypeptide(L)'
;MLVDDSDFTAASLENFLWVTFTRSDPALDTHGIASFIREKHWGCRGPLVIDARLKPHYPDPLEPDPKTVQKIDALAARGGPLAHYL
;
A
#
# COMPACT_ATOMS: atom_id res chain seq x y z
N MET A 1 -2.68 4.85 -12.01
CA MET A 1 -2.71 3.74 -11.02
C MET A 1 -4.12 3.65 -10.47
N LEU A 2 -4.55 2.45 -10.10
CA LEU A 2 -5.84 2.18 -9.46
C LEU A 2 -5.59 1.61 -8.06
N VAL A 3 -6.20 2.20 -7.04
CA VAL A 3 -6.05 1.85 -5.62
C VAL A 3 -7.36 2.07 -4.88
N ASP A 4 -7.48 1.50 -3.68
CA ASP A 4 -8.67 1.61 -2.84
C ASP A 4 -8.81 3.00 -2.20
N ASP A 5 -7.68 3.60 -1.79
CA ASP A 5 -7.62 4.94 -1.18
C ASP A 5 -6.49 5.74 -1.86
N SER A 6 -6.87 6.69 -2.72
CA SER A 6 -5.92 7.52 -3.46
C SER A 6 -5.21 8.54 -2.57
N ASP A 7 -5.90 9.08 -1.56
CA ASP A 7 -5.37 10.15 -0.72
C ASP A 7 -4.28 9.61 0.20
N PHE A 8 -4.51 8.44 0.83
CA PHE A 8 -3.49 7.74 1.60
C PHE A 8 -2.29 7.35 0.74
N THR A 9 -2.55 6.78 -0.44
CA THR A 9 -1.47 6.28 -1.30
C THR A 9 -0.58 7.41 -1.83
N ALA A 10 -1.16 8.58 -2.14
CA ALA A 10 -0.43 9.74 -2.65
C ALA A 10 0.24 10.59 -1.55
N ALA A 11 -0.07 10.35 -0.27
CA ALA A 11 0.43 11.17 0.84
C ALA A 11 1.95 11.10 1.04
N SER A 12 2.59 9.97 0.68
CA SER A 12 4.04 9.80 0.79
C SER A 12 4.57 8.77 -0.21
N LEU A 13 5.89 8.79 -0.43
CA LEU A 13 6.55 7.80 -1.27
C LEU A 13 6.47 6.40 -0.62
N GLU A 14 6.59 6.31 0.69
CA GLU A 14 6.52 5.06 1.45
C GLU A 14 5.15 4.39 1.26
N ASN A 15 4.06 5.16 1.36
CA ASN A 15 2.71 4.66 1.13
C ASN A 15 2.53 4.19 -0.31
N PHE A 16 2.99 4.99 -1.27
CA PHE A 16 2.98 4.61 -2.69
C PHE A 16 3.70 3.28 -2.93
N LEU A 17 4.92 3.13 -2.41
CA LEU A 17 5.72 1.92 -2.59
C LEU A 17 5.04 0.73 -1.92
N TRP A 18 4.57 0.88 -0.67
CA TRP A 18 3.90 -0.18 0.07
C TRP A 18 2.63 -0.64 -0.65
N VAL A 19 1.70 0.26 -0.96
CA VAL A 19 0.43 -0.09 -1.61
C VAL A 19 0.68 -0.73 -2.99
N THR A 20 1.54 -0.12 -3.81
CA THR A 20 1.76 -0.56 -5.19
C THR A 20 2.39 -1.96 -5.24
N PHE A 21 3.48 -2.18 -4.49
CA PHE A 21 4.30 -3.38 -4.67
C PHE A 21 3.94 -4.54 -3.74
N THR A 22 3.03 -4.33 -2.77
CA THR A 22 2.50 -5.44 -1.94
C THR A 22 1.17 -5.98 -2.44
N ARG A 23 0.47 -5.25 -3.33
CA ARG A 23 -0.89 -5.59 -3.80
C ARG A 23 -0.99 -5.84 -5.31
N SER A 24 0.07 -5.60 -6.08
CA SER A 24 0.10 -5.81 -7.52
C SER A 24 0.90 -7.06 -7.89
N ASP A 25 0.30 -7.94 -8.70
CA ASP A 25 1.01 -8.94 -9.48
C ASP A 25 1.39 -8.33 -10.85
N PRO A 26 2.68 -8.13 -11.15
CA PRO A 26 3.11 -7.52 -12.41
C PRO A 26 2.56 -8.20 -13.67
N ALA A 27 2.26 -9.51 -13.62
CA ALA A 27 1.74 -10.26 -14.76
C ALA A 27 0.24 -10.02 -15.01
N LEU A 28 -0.53 -9.78 -13.94
CA LEU A 28 -2.00 -9.66 -14.02
C LEU A 28 -2.49 -8.22 -13.94
N ASP A 29 -1.78 -7.37 -13.20
CA ASP A 29 -2.23 -6.03 -12.82
C ASP A 29 -1.53 -4.89 -13.59
N THR A 30 -0.64 -5.23 -14.53
CA THR A 30 0.02 -4.25 -15.40
C THR A 30 -0.75 -4.09 -16.71
N HIS A 31 -1.36 -2.92 -16.88
CA HIS A 31 -2.13 -2.57 -18.07
C HIS A 31 -1.51 -1.37 -18.79
N GLY A 32 -1.76 -1.25 -20.08
CA GLY A 32 -1.27 -0.12 -20.86
C GLY A 32 -2.26 0.27 -21.94
N ILE A 33 -2.48 1.57 -22.09
CA ILE A 33 -3.31 2.09 -23.18
C ILE A 33 -2.57 1.88 -24.51
N ALA A 34 -3.27 1.29 -25.48
CA ALA A 34 -2.67 0.82 -26.74
C ALA A 34 -1.43 -0.06 -26.49
N SER A 35 -1.59 -1.09 -25.66
CA SER A 35 -0.56 -2.09 -25.38
C SER A 35 -0.23 -2.92 -26.62
N PHE A 36 1.00 -3.40 -26.69
CA PHE A 36 1.53 -4.20 -27.80
C PHE A 36 2.61 -5.15 -27.30
N ILE A 37 2.91 -6.16 -28.13
CA ILE A 37 4.09 -7.01 -27.96
C ILE A 37 4.96 -6.85 -29.21
N ARG A 38 6.22 -6.48 -29.03
CA ARG A 38 7.23 -6.41 -30.10
C ARG A 38 8.42 -7.25 -29.68
N GLU A 39 8.77 -8.26 -30.48
CA GLU A 39 9.93 -9.14 -30.21
C GLU A 39 9.88 -9.73 -28.77
N LYS A 40 8.71 -10.21 -28.35
CA LYS A 40 8.42 -10.75 -27.00
C LYS A 40 8.50 -9.74 -25.85
N HIS A 41 8.70 -8.46 -26.12
CA HIS A 41 8.64 -7.39 -25.12
C HIS A 41 7.23 -6.80 -25.11
N TRP A 42 6.57 -6.85 -23.96
CA TRP A 42 5.33 -6.12 -23.74
C TRP A 42 5.61 -4.63 -23.55
N GLY A 43 4.76 -3.78 -24.11
CA GLY A 43 4.83 -2.34 -23.92
C GLY A 43 3.49 -1.67 -24.20
N CYS A 44 3.44 -0.36 -24.06
CA CYS A 44 2.27 0.44 -24.39
C CYS A 44 2.66 1.81 -24.96
N ARG A 45 1.77 2.41 -25.75
CA ARG A 45 2.00 3.74 -26.36
C ARG A 45 1.38 4.87 -25.55
N GLY A 46 0.40 4.57 -24.70
CA GLY A 46 -0.19 5.51 -23.77
C GLY A 46 0.25 5.25 -22.33
N PRO A 47 -0.53 5.75 -21.35
CA PRO A 47 -0.22 5.56 -19.94
C PRO A 47 -0.16 4.08 -19.54
N LEU A 48 0.82 3.76 -18.69
CA LEU A 48 0.86 2.54 -17.90
C LEU A 48 -0.10 2.69 -16.72
N VAL A 49 -0.91 1.66 -16.47
CA VAL A 49 -1.83 1.58 -15.35
C VAL A 49 -1.49 0.33 -14.55
N ILE A 50 -1.17 0.52 -13.27
CA ILE A 50 -1.01 -0.56 -12.30
C ILE A 50 -2.28 -0.64 -11.46
N ASP A 51 -2.88 -1.83 -11.35
CA ASP A 51 -3.98 -2.13 -10.44
C ASP A 51 -3.46 -2.67 -9.10
N ALA A 52 -3.31 -1.77 -8.14
CA ALA A 52 -2.83 -2.05 -6.79
C ALA A 52 -3.98 -2.08 -5.76
N ARG A 53 -5.22 -2.36 -6.19
CA ARG A 53 -6.33 -2.62 -5.26
C ARG A 53 -6.11 -3.93 -4.51
N LEU A 54 -6.56 -3.99 -3.27
CA LEU A 54 -6.52 -5.23 -2.47
C LEU A 54 -7.37 -6.32 -3.15
N LYS A 55 -6.80 -7.51 -3.36
CA LYS A 55 -7.51 -8.62 -4.01
C LYS A 55 -8.27 -9.45 -2.96
N PRO A 56 -9.44 -10.05 -3.27
CA PRO A 56 -10.29 -10.73 -2.28
C PRO A 56 -9.66 -11.93 -1.55
N HIS A 57 -8.57 -12.47 -2.09
CA HIS A 57 -7.85 -13.61 -1.50
C HIS A 57 -6.70 -13.18 -0.58
N TYR A 58 -6.38 -11.88 -0.50
CA TYR A 58 -5.46 -11.39 0.51
C TYR A 58 -6.13 -11.39 1.88
N PRO A 59 -5.39 -11.69 2.96
CA PRO A 59 -5.88 -11.42 4.30
C PRO A 59 -6.13 -9.92 4.47
N ASP A 60 -7.05 -9.59 5.36
CA ASP A 60 -7.29 -8.20 5.77
C ASP A 60 -5.97 -7.56 6.26
N PRO A 61 -5.78 -6.26 6.04
CA PRO A 61 -4.65 -5.52 6.61
C PRO A 61 -4.58 -5.70 8.12
N LEU A 62 -3.35 -5.80 8.64
CA LEU A 62 -3.13 -5.86 10.07
C LEU A 62 -3.42 -4.49 10.69
N GLU A 63 -4.49 -4.42 11.49
CA GLU A 63 -4.85 -3.22 12.24
C GLU A 63 -4.44 -3.36 13.72
N PRO A 64 -3.90 -2.30 14.35
CA PRO A 64 -3.61 -2.33 15.78
C PRO A 64 -4.87 -2.57 16.62
N ASP A 65 -4.79 -3.43 17.64
CA ASP A 65 -5.89 -3.61 18.60
C ASP A 65 -6.06 -2.33 19.44
N PRO A 66 -7.22 -1.64 19.38
CA PRO A 66 -7.44 -0.38 20.08
C PRO A 66 -7.21 -0.47 21.59
N LYS A 67 -7.53 -1.61 22.22
CA LYS A 67 -7.32 -1.79 23.67
C LYS A 67 -5.85 -1.87 24.03
N THR A 68 -5.05 -2.53 23.18
CA THR A 68 -3.62 -2.62 23.35
C THR A 68 -2.97 -1.26 23.13
N VAL A 69 -3.35 -0.53 22.08
CA VAL A 69 -2.88 0.84 21.83
C VAL A 69 -3.14 1.75 23.04
N GLN A 70 -4.37 1.79 23.55
CA GLN A 70 -4.72 2.60 24.73
C GLN A 70 -3.87 2.27 25.96
N LYS A 71 -3.57 0.99 26.19
CA LYS A 71 -2.70 0.57 27.30
C LYS A 71 -1.29 1.10 27.11
N ILE A 72 -0.72 0.98 25.91
CA ILE A 72 0.64 1.47 25.63
C ILE A 72 0.69 3.00 25.71
N ASP A 73 -0.30 3.70 25.16
CA ASP A 73 -0.39 5.16 25.24
C ASP A 73 -0.42 5.67 26.69
N ALA A 74 -1.14 4.97 27.58
CA ALA A 74 -1.15 5.30 29.00
C ALA A 74 0.22 5.10 29.68
N LEU A 75 0.99 4.09 29.26
CA LEU A 75 2.35 3.85 29.76
C LEU A 75 3.36 4.88 29.20
N ALA A 76 3.10 5.37 28.00
CA ALA A 76 3.85 6.41 27.29
C ALA A 76 3.53 7.84 27.77
N ALA A 77 2.44 8.03 28.50
CA ALA A 77 2.05 9.32 29.04
C ALA A 77 3.15 9.92 29.95
N ARG A 78 3.17 11.26 30.09
CA ARG A 78 4.19 11.98 30.86
C ARG A 78 4.33 11.42 32.29
N GLY A 79 5.54 10.99 32.65
CA GLY A 79 5.85 10.37 33.94
C GLY A 79 5.55 8.87 34.03
N GLY A 80 5.02 8.28 32.97
CA GLY A 80 4.82 6.84 32.82
C GLY A 80 6.11 6.07 32.54
N PRO A 81 6.09 4.74 32.67
CA PRO A 81 7.30 3.91 32.58
C PRO A 81 7.92 3.85 31.18
N LEU A 82 7.22 4.29 30.14
CA LEU A 82 7.76 4.38 28.77
C LEU A 82 8.06 5.83 28.34
N ALA A 83 7.81 6.82 29.20
CA ALA A 83 7.89 8.24 28.83
C ALA A 83 9.29 8.71 28.43
N HIS A 84 10.36 8.00 28.80
CA HIS A 84 11.73 8.35 28.42
C HIS A 84 12.18 7.75 27.08
N TYR A 85 11.34 6.94 26.43
CA TYR A 85 11.61 6.36 25.11
C TYR A 85 10.90 7.08 23.95
N LEU A 86 10.05 8.06 24.25
CA LEU A 86 9.20 8.80 23.31
C LEU A 86 9.40 10.31 23.48
#